data_AF-A0AB34J129-F1
#
_entry.id   AF-A0AB34J129-F1
#
_cell.length_a   1.000
_cell.length_b   1.000
_cell.length_c   1.000
_cell.angle_alpha   90.00
_cell.angle_beta   90.00
_cell.angle_gamma   90.00
#
_symmetry.space_group_name_H-M   'P 1'
#
loop_
_entity.id
_entity.type
_entity.pdbx_description
1 polymer ?
#
loop_
_entity_poly.entity_id
_entity_poly.type
_entity_poly.pdbx_seq_one_letter_code
_entity_poly.pdbx_strand_id
1 'polypeptide(L)'
;MVALHPRILLTAGTFFLLSAICLLEILRADTSSSSPSSFLPQQPRAPLAAVRRALSLNSTLAFPSVSTASRLKSASLRLREALVPQTSASPAFDCVDLHDNCAQWAAKRECEANPGFMRPNCPKACDSCEFVAKGRRLCHRTAEVQPLLAPGGVHATFERFVALLSPHFQLRVLSRPPAPWVVVVDDFLREHEVRALIEKGGHHFERSLAGDGVSAVRTSATSWCNVPYCEGDPTIQQIRARIANVTGVPISHGEHVQVLRYEVGQFYKEHHDQNALPHSPWGPRLFTFFLYLSDVDEGGGTRFTLLNLTVTPKRGRALFWPSVLDEDPSALRRADMRTMHESMSVVAGQKLAANVWLHQYDFQTALAAGCKNEDAALCGDCLPQSNSHDSTHSHTTTHTHTTART
;
A
#
# COMPACT_ATOMS: atom_id res chain seq x y z
N MET A 1 -17.52 45.71 72.28
CA MET A 1 -17.29 45.65 70.81
C MET A 1 -18.66 45.48 70.18
N VAL A 2 -19.45 46.55 69.96
CA VAL A 2 -19.51 47.40 68.75
C VAL A 2 -19.69 46.54 67.48
N ALA A 3 -20.66 46.68 66.58
CA ALA A 3 -21.94 47.39 66.49
C ALA A 3 -22.57 47.02 65.12
N LEU A 4 -23.89 46.80 65.09
CA LEU A 4 -24.85 47.28 64.08
C LEU A 4 -24.79 46.86 62.59
N HIS A 5 -25.93 46.30 62.14
CA HIS A 5 -26.59 46.24 60.81
C HIS A 5 -26.59 47.59 60.01
N PRO A 6 -27.11 47.75 58.74
CA PRO A 6 -28.13 46.95 58.01
C PRO A 6 -28.01 46.86 56.44
N ARG A 7 -29.04 46.21 55.86
CA ARG A 7 -29.58 46.19 54.48
C ARG A 7 -29.59 47.52 53.73
N ILE A 8 -29.44 47.51 52.39
CA ILE A 8 -30.14 48.42 51.43
C ILE A 8 -30.40 47.70 50.08
N LEU A 9 -31.65 47.84 49.62
CA LEU A 9 -32.24 47.48 48.32
C LEU A 9 -32.11 48.66 47.33
N LEU A 10 -32.58 48.48 46.08
CA LEU A 10 -32.84 49.50 45.01
C LEU A 10 -31.71 49.61 43.96
N THR A 11 -31.89 49.81 42.66
CA THR A 11 -33.04 49.91 41.71
C THR A 11 -32.42 50.16 40.32
N ALA A 12 -33.18 49.81 39.25
CA ALA A 12 -33.27 50.50 37.94
C ALA A 12 -31.97 50.71 37.12
N GLY A 13 -31.94 50.64 35.79
CA GLY A 13 -32.98 50.56 34.77
C GLY A 13 -32.30 50.88 33.42
N THR A 14 -32.84 50.29 32.34
CA THR A 14 -32.97 50.83 30.97
C THR A 14 -31.85 51.70 30.35
N PHE A 15 -31.45 51.42 29.10
CA PHE A 15 -31.66 52.30 27.94
C PHE A 15 -31.09 51.68 26.62
N PHE A 16 -31.98 51.57 25.63
CA PHE A 16 -31.85 51.74 24.15
C PHE A 16 -30.96 50.80 23.29
N LEU A 17 -31.46 50.06 22.29
CA LEU A 17 -32.14 50.38 21.00
C LEU A 17 -31.19 50.70 19.83
N LEU A 18 -31.54 50.14 18.66
CA LEU A 18 -31.11 50.42 17.28
C LEU A 18 -29.83 49.69 16.81
N SER A 19 -29.73 49.13 15.61
CA SER A 19 -30.68 48.89 14.50
C SER A 19 -29.89 48.16 13.41
N ALA A 20 -30.46 47.10 12.85
CA ALA A 20 -30.14 46.67 11.49
C ALA A 20 -30.70 47.71 10.50
N ILE A 21 -30.02 47.95 9.37
CA ILE A 21 -30.54 48.29 8.03
C ILE A 21 -29.39 48.78 7.12
N CYS A 22 -29.57 48.55 5.81
CA CYS A 22 -28.88 49.02 4.60
C CYS A 22 -27.85 48.07 3.99
N LEU A 23 -27.90 47.72 2.69
CA LEU A 23 -28.90 47.94 1.64
C LEU A 23 -28.53 47.04 0.45
N LEU A 24 -29.53 46.62 -0.32
CA LEU A 24 -29.43 45.83 -1.55
C LEU A 24 -30.18 46.64 -2.62
N GLU A 25 -29.54 46.96 -3.76
CA GLU A 25 -30.14 47.30 -5.08
C GLU A 25 -28.99 47.64 -6.07
N ILE A 26 -28.67 46.84 -7.11
CA ILE A 26 -29.27 46.71 -8.48
C ILE A 26 -29.33 48.03 -9.28
N LEU A 27 -28.53 48.15 -10.36
CA LEU A 27 -28.97 48.30 -11.77
C LEU A 27 -27.85 48.78 -12.75
N ARG A 28 -27.63 47.96 -13.80
CA ARG A 28 -27.49 48.23 -15.26
C ARG A 28 -26.49 49.26 -15.86
N ALA A 29 -26.15 48.91 -17.12
CA ALA A 29 -25.53 49.68 -18.23
C ALA A 29 -23.98 49.63 -18.26
N ASP A 30 -23.27 49.52 -19.38
CA ASP A 30 -23.66 49.46 -20.79
C ASP A 30 -22.50 48.92 -21.66
N THR A 31 -22.82 48.78 -22.94
CA THR A 31 -22.15 48.23 -24.11
C THR A 31 -20.74 48.74 -24.51
N SER A 32 -20.03 47.82 -25.18
CA SER A 32 -19.24 47.99 -26.42
C SER A 32 -17.84 48.62 -26.43
N SER A 33 -16.95 47.84 -27.07
CA SER A 33 -16.02 48.21 -28.15
C SER A 33 -14.53 48.44 -27.85
N SER A 34 -13.76 47.80 -28.74
CA SER A 34 -12.44 48.18 -29.28
C SER A 34 -11.16 47.78 -28.52
N SER A 35 -10.39 46.97 -29.25
CA SER A 35 -9.03 46.45 -29.06
C SER A 35 -7.95 47.56 -28.90
N PRO A 36 -6.68 47.24 -28.56
CA PRO A 36 -5.74 46.65 -29.55
C PRO A 36 -4.75 45.58 -29.02
N SER A 37 -4.31 44.73 -29.97
CA SER A 37 -2.96 44.19 -30.25
C SER A 37 -1.91 44.14 -29.11
N SER A 38 -1.03 43.16 -28.91
CA SER A 38 -0.40 42.10 -29.73
C SER A 38 0.70 41.51 -28.81
N PHE A 39 1.00 40.21 -28.72
CA PHE A 39 1.95 39.45 -29.56
C PHE A 39 2.11 38.06 -28.92
N LEU A 40 1.93 36.97 -29.68
CA LEU A 40 2.51 35.65 -29.42
C LEU A 40 2.84 35.01 -30.79
N PRO A 41 3.95 34.27 -30.92
CA PRO A 41 4.41 33.73 -32.20
C PRO A 41 3.72 32.42 -32.58
N GLN A 42 3.61 32.23 -33.90
CA GLN A 42 3.00 31.13 -34.63
C GLN A 42 3.84 29.84 -34.61
N GLN A 43 3.15 28.69 -34.69
CA GLN A 43 3.63 27.52 -35.42
C GLN A 43 2.68 27.21 -36.58
N PRO A 44 3.18 26.83 -37.78
CA PRO A 44 2.33 26.55 -38.92
C PRO A 44 1.98 25.06 -39.04
N ARG A 45 0.71 24.79 -39.34
CA ARG A 45 0.27 23.59 -40.08
C ARG A 45 -0.17 24.03 -41.47
N ALA A 46 0.13 23.22 -42.48
CA ALA A 46 -0.34 23.38 -43.86
C ALA A 46 -1.02 22.08 -44.35
N PRO A 47 -1.91 22.17 -45.37
CA PRO A 47 -3.13 21.36 -45.44
C PRO A 47 -3.26 20.44 -46.68
N LEU A 48 -4.36 19.69 -46.72
CA LEU A 48 -4.84 18.83 -47.81
C LEU A 48 -5.40 19.62 -49.01
N ALA A 49 -5.13 19.15 -50.24
CA ALA A 49 -6.03 19.25 -51.40
C ALA A 49 -5.67 18.24 -52.52
N ALA A 50 -6.69 17.82 -53.27
CA ALA A 50 -6.75 16.73 -54.25
C ALA A 50 -6.34 17.11 -55.69
N VAL A 51 -6.16 16.13 -56.60
CA VAL A 51 -6.60 16.10 -58.03
C VAL A 51 -6.34 14.72 -58.69
N ARG A 52 -7.23 14.35 -59.63
CA ARG A 52 -7.33 13.11 -60.44
C ARG A 52 -6.37 13.03 -61.66
N ARG A 53 -6.21 11.78 -62.14
CA ARG A 53 -6.15 11.26 -63.55
C ARG A 53 -4.79 10.98 -64.25
N ALA A 54 -4.52 9.67 -64.37
CA ALA A 54 -4.35 8.83 -65.59
C ALA A 54 -3.13 8.92 -66.54
N LEU A 55 -2.80 7.70 -67.04
CA LEU A 55 -1.89 7.28 -68.14
C LEU A 55 -0.40 7.22 -67.79
N SER A 56 0.44 6.27 -68.24
CA SER A 56 0.36 4.92 -68.81
C SER A 56 1.82 4.54 -69.07
N LEU A 57 2.25 3.29 -68.82
CA LEU A 57 3.02 2.45 -69.77
C LEU A 57 3.66 1.23 -69.08
N ASN A 58 3.67 0.17 -69.89
CA ASN A 58 3.98 -1.24 -69.63
C ASN A 58 5.38 -1.52 -69.06
N SER A 59 5.51 -2.64 -68.35
CA SER A 59 6.31 -3.78 -68.85
C SER A 59 5.97 -5.07 -68.10
N THR A 60 5.48 -6.01 -68.89
CA THR A 60 5.18 -7.43 -68.66
C THR A 60 6.37 -8.24 -68.18
N LEU A 61 6.16 -9.16 -67.24
CA LEU A 61 6.63 -10.55 -67.34
C LEU A 61 5.66 -11.48 -66.60
N ALA A 62 5.11 -12.43 -67.37
CA ALA A 62 4.17 -13.46 -66.94
C ALA A 62 4.92 -14.73 -66.49
N PHE A 63 4.37 -15.44 -65.50
CA PHE A 63 4.69 -16.84 -65.24
C PHE A 63 3.42 -17.69 -65.38
N PRO A 64 3.47 -18.84 -66.08
CA PRO A 64 2.29 -19.61 -66.41
C PRO A 64 1.93 -20.62 -65.31
N SER A 65 0.62 -20.83 -65.14
CA SER A 65 0.05 -22.02 -64.53
C SER A 65 -0.16 -23.09 -65.59
N VAL A 66 0.30 -24.33 -65.39
CA VAL A 66 -0.43 -25.55 -65.82
C VAL A 66 -0.07 -26.71 -64.89
N SER A 67 -1.13 -27.41 -64.49
CA SER A 67 -1.20 -28.69 -63.78
C SER A 67 -0.68 -29.85 -64.61
N THR A 68 0.20 -30.68 -64.04
CA THR A 68 0.27 -32.12 -64.37
C THR A 68 0.46 -32.91 -63.08
N ALA A 69 -0.61 -33.59 -62.67
CA ALA A 69 -0.58 -34.64 -61.67
C ALA A 69 0.10 -35.89 -62.25
N SER A 70 1.04 -36.48 -61.51
CA SER A 70 1.32 -37.94 -61.45
C SER A 70 2.73 -38.19 -60.90
N ARG A 71 2.80 -39.02 -59.85
CA ARG A 71 4.01 -39.60 -59.21
C ARG A 71 4.88 -38.63 -58.41
N LEU A 72 4.59 -38.57 -57.11
CA LEU A 72 5.53 -38.69 -55.98
C LEU A 72 4.75 -38.52 -54.65
N LYS A 73 3.73 -39.36 -54.43
CA LYS A 73 3.10 -39.53 -53.11
C LYS A 73 3.66 -40.80 -52.48
N SER A 74 4.80 -40.72 -51.79
CA SER A 74 5.28 -41.68 -50.78
C SER A 74 6.69 -41.28 -50.29
N ALA A 75 6.88 -40.07 -49.73
CA ALA A 75 8.14 -39.75 -49.03
C ALA A 75 8.13 -38.50 -48.11
N SER A 76 7.03 -37.77 -47.92
CA SER A 76 7.07 -36.52 -47.12
C SER A 76 6.06 -36.45 -45.96
N LEU A 77 5.49 -37.58 -45.55
CA LEU A 77 4.54 -37.65 -44.43
C LEU A 77 5.13 -38.39 -43.22
N ARG A 78 6.41 -38.16 -42.89
CA ARG A 78 7.05 -38.64 -41.65
C ARG A 78 8.21 -37.76 -41.17
N LEU A 79 8.18 -36.45 -41.40
CA LEU A 79 9.23 -35.55 -40.90
C LEU A 79 8.77 -34.12 -40.61
N ARG A 80 7.56 -33.95 -40.08
CA ARG A 80 7.09 -32.67 -39.50
C ARG A 80 6.25 -32.86 -38.22
N GLU A 81 6.56 -33.91 -37.46
CA GLU A 81 5.91 -34.19 -36.16
C GLU A 81 6.92 -34.47 -35.03
N ALA A 82 8.20 -34.21 -35.28
CA ALA A 82 9.24 -34.18 -34.26
C ALA A 82 9.95 -32.83 -34.37
N LEU A 83 10.13 -32.13 -33.23
CA LEU A 83 10.63 -30.75 -33.06
C LEU A 83 9.58 -29.67 -32.80
N VAL A 84 8.48 -30.01 -32.11
CA VAL A 84 7.93 -29.07 -31.12
C VAL A 84 8.69 -29.36 -29.82
N PRO A 85 9.51 -28.42 -29.30
CA PRO A 85 10.06 -28.57 -27.97
C PRO A 85 8.89 -28.72 -27.00
N GLN A 86 8.83 -29.87 -26.33
CA GLN A 86 7.97 -30.08 -25.18
C GLN A 86 8.30 -28.94 -24.21
N THR A 87 7.37 -27.99 -24.09
CA THR A 87 7.39 -27.00 -23.02
C THR A 87 7.57 -27.79 -21.73
N SER A 88 8.65 -27.51 -21.02
CA SER A 88 8.94 -28.08 -19.70
C SER A 88 7.65 -28.07 -18.88
N ALA A 89 7.19 -29.25 -18.51
CA ALA A 89 6.08 -29.38 -17.59
C ALA A 89 6.44 -28.58 -16.32
N SER A 90 5.69 -27.51 -16.08
CA SER A 90 5.71 -26.79 -14.81
C SER A 90 5.60 -27.82 -13.68
N PRO A 91 6.36 -27.69 -12.57
CA PRO A 91 6.33 -28.67 -11.50
C PRO A 91 4.88 -28.93 -11.08
N ALA A 92 4.49 -30.20 -11.05
CA ALA A 92 3.14 -30.61 -10.72
C ALA A 92 2.79 -30.05 -9.33
N PHE A 93 1.79 -29.19 -9.28
CA PHE A 93 1.29 -28.64 -8.03
C PHE A 93 0.64 -29.79 -7.23
N ASP A 94 1.26 -30.19 -6.12
CA ASP A 94 0.66 -31.15 -5.19
C ASP A 94 -0.53 -30.48 -4.47
N CYS A 95 -1.73 -30.81 -4.92
CA CYS A 95 -2.96 -30.31 -4.31
C CYS A 95 -3.25 -31.02 -2.98
N VAL A 96 -3.06 -30.30 -1.88
CA VAL A 96 -3.29 -30.78 -0.52
C VAL A 96 -4.18 -29.81 0.25
N ASP A 97 -4.98 -30.37 1.16
CA ASP A 97 -5.71 -29.58 2.16
C ASP A 97 -4.74 -29.12 3.25
N LEU A 98 -4.86 -27.86 3.69
CA LEU A 98 -3.95 -27.26 4.67
C LEU A 98 -4.41 -27.47 6.12
N HIS A 99 -5.59 -28.04 6.33
CA HIS A 99 -6.14 -28.32 7.65
C HIS A 99 -6.75 -29.72 7.73
N ASP A 100 -6.55 -30.39 8.85
CA ASP A 100 -7.10 -31.73 9.11
C ASP A 100 -8.64 -31.76 9.06
N ASN A 101 -9.28 -30.63 9.37
CA ASN A 101 -10.74 -30.49 9.41
C ASN A 101 -11.37 -30.16 8.05
N CYS A 102 -10.59 -30.00 6.97
CA CYS A 102 -11.10 -29.61 5.65
C CYS A 102 -12.22 -30.53 5.15
N ALA A 103 -12.09 -31.85 5.35
CA ALA A 103 -13.14 -32.81 4.99
C ALA A 103 -14.45 -32.59 5.78
N GLN A 104 -14.34 -32.27 7.07
CA GLN A 104 -15.52 -32.00 7.91
C GLN A 104 -16.20 -30.68 7.54
N TRP A 105 -15.43 -29.63 7.26
CA TRP A 105 -15.96 -28.34 6.84
C TRP A 105 -16.62 -28.43 5.46
N ALA A 106 -16.00 -29.15 4.52
CA ALA A 106 -16.62 -29.44 3.22
C ALA A 106 -17.94 -30.20 3.38
N ALA A 107 -17.99 -31.21 4.26
CA ALA A 107 -19.24 -31.92 4.58
C ALA A 107 -20.32 -31.01 5.20
N LYS A 108 -19.92 -29.92 5.86
CA LYS A 108 -20.82 -28.88 6.39
C LYS A 108 -21.17 -27.80 5.36
N ARG A 109 -20.83 -27.99 4.08
CA ARG A 109 -21.09 -27.05 2.96
C ARG A 109 -20.38 -25.70 3.11
N GLU A 110 -19.24 -25.70 3.80
CA GLU A 110 -18.40 -24.50 3.91
C GLU A 110 -17.77 -24.12 2.56
N CYS A 111 -17.62 -25.06 1.61
CA CYS A 111 -17.10 -24.76 0.28
C CYS A 111 -17.99 -23.73 -0.48
N GLU A 112 -19.30 -23.75 -0.23
CA GLU A 112 -20.27 -22.81 -0.77
C GLU A 112 -20.57 -21.65 0.19
N ALA A 113 -20.61 -21.90 1.49
CA ALA A 113 -20.93 -20.89 2.50
C ALA A 113 -19.74 -19.94 2.79
N ASN A 114 -18.51 -20.44 2.65
CA ASN A 114 -17.26 -19.71 2.89
C ASN A 114 -16.21 -20.01 1.80
N PRO A 115 -16.52 -19.74 0.52
CA PRO A 115 -15.66 -20.11 -0.60
C PRO A 115 -14.30 -19.40 -0.57
N GLY A 116 -14.25 -18.20 0.02
CA GLY A 116 -13.02 -17.40 0.14
C GLY A 116 -11.98 -18.04 1.05
N PHE A 117 -12.40 -18.69 2.14
CA PHE A 117 -11.49 -19.44 3.00
C PHE A 117 -11.29 -20.87 2.49
N MET A 118 -12.38 -21.54 2.12
CA MET A 118 -12.37 -22.97 1.86
C MET A 118 -11.66 -23.35 0.57
N ARG A 119 -11.86 -22.60 -0.53
CA ARG A 119 -11.23 -22.95 -1.82
C ARG A 119 -9.69 -22.84 -1.81
N PRO A 120 -9.06 -21.83 -1.18
CA PRO A 120 -7.60 -21.77 -1.11
C PRO A 120 -6.97 -22.66 -0.02
N ASN A 121 -7.66 -22.88 1.11
CA ASN A 121 -7.10 -23.64 2.25
C ASN A 121 -7.49 -25.12 2.26
N CYS A 122 -8.60 -25.48 1.64
CA CYS A 122 -9.10 -26.85 1.51
C CYS A 122 -9.36 -27.22 0.03
N PRO A 123 -8.38 -27.02 -0.88
CA PRO A 123 -8.60 -27.14 -2.31
C PRO A 123 -8.94 -28.56 -2.77
N LYS A 124 -8.50 -29.57 -2.03
CA LYS A 124 -8.81 -30.96 -2.34
C LYS A 124 -10.21 -31.30 -1.84
N ALA A 125 -10.58 -30.86 -0.64
CA ALA A 125 -11.93 -31.08 -0.10
C ALA A 125 -13.02 -30.29 -0.86
N CYS A 126 -12.68 -29.14 -1.46
CA CYS A 126 -13.61 -28.28 -2.20
C CYS A 126 -13.47 -28.32 -3.73
N ASP A 127 -12.70 -29.27 -4.27
CA ASP A 127 -12.46 -29.44 -5.71
C ASP A 127 -12.03 -28.14 -6.43
N SER A 128 -11.14 -27.38 -5.78
CA SER A 128 -10.62 -26.10 -6.28
C SER A 128 -9.11 -26.15 -6.56
N CYS A 129 -8.54 -27.35 -6.68
CA CYS A 129 -7.12 -27.57 -7.00
C CYS A 129 -6.66 -26.81 -8.25
N GLU A 130 -7.44 -26.81 -9.34
CA GLU A 130 -7.08 -26.10 -10.57
C GLU A 130 -7.10 -24.57 -10.39
N PHE A 131 -8.07 -24.07 -9.63
CA PHE A 131 -8.18 -22.66 -9.27
C PHE A 131 -6.98 -22.21 -8.41
N VAL A 132 -6.61 -23.00 -7.41
CA VAL A 132 -5.44 -22.73 -6.56
C VAL A 132 -4.13 -22.87 -7.34
N ALA A 133 -4.01 -23.87 -8.22
CA ALA A 133 -2.81 -24.04 -9.05
C ALA A 133 -2.62 -22.91 -10.08
N LYS A 134 -3.71 -22.26 -10.53
CA LYS A 134 -3.66 -21.05 -11.36
C LYS A 134 -3.40 -19.80 -10.51
N GLY A 135 -4.07 -19.64 -9.38
CA GLY A 135 -3.89 -18.52 -8.45
C GLY A 135 -2.47 -18.46 -7.87
N ARG A 136 -1.93 -19.57 -7.36
CA ARG A 136 -0.56 -19.63 -6.82
C ARG A 136 0.53 -19.35 -7.86
N ARG A 137 0.28 -19.62 -9.14
CA ARG A 137 1.18 -19.21 -10.23
C ARG A 137 1.17 -17.69 -10.45
N LEU A 138 0.06 -17.01 -10.18
CA LEU A 138 -0.05 -15.54 -10.24
C LEU A 138 0.55 -14.85 -9.00
N CYS A 139 0.60 -15.54 -7.86
CA CYS A 139 1.17 -15.04 -6.61
C CYS A 139 2.70 -15.19 -6.52
N HIS A 140 3.32 -15.76 -7.54
CA HIS A 140 4.76 -15.94 -7.59
C HIS A 140 5.45 -14.71 -8.24
N ARG A 141 6.28 -14.01 -7.47
CA ARG A 141 7.20 -13.00 -8.05
C ARG A 141 8.29 -13.70 -8.84
N THR A 142 8.30 -13.51 -10.15
CA THR A 142 9.36 -14.06 -11.00
C THR A 142 10.66 -13.27 -10.82
N ALA A 143 11.81 -13.87 -11.16
CA ALA A 143 13.12 -13.23 -10.99
C ALA A 143 13.28 -11.95 -11.82
N GLU A 144 12.46 -11.77 -12.85
CA GLU A 144 12.44 -10.58 -13.70
C GLU A 144 11.80 -9.38 -13.00
N VAL A 145 10.91 -9.60 -12.03
CA VAL A 145 10.25 -8.52 -11.27
C VAL A 145 11.29 -7.84 -10.37
N GLN A 146 11.65 -6.62 -10.73
CA GLN A 146 12.63 -5.85 -9.97
C GLN A 146 12.01 -5.23 -8.72
N PRO A 147 12.75 -5.19 -7.59
CA PRO A 147 12.34 -4.43 -6.42
C PRO A 147 12.23 -2.94 -6.73
N LEU A 148 11.28 -2.27 -6.10
CA LEU A 148 11.17 -0.80 -6.21
C LEU A 148 12.41 -0.09 -5.67
N LEU A 149 12.90 -0.48 -4.48
CA LEU A 149 14.05 0.14 -3.83
C LEU A 149 15.24 -0.82 -3.76
N ALA A 150 16.39 -0.38 -4.27
CA ALA A 150 17.69 -0.95 -3.97
C ALA A 150 18.26 -0.36 -2.66
N PRO A 151 19.32 -0.95 -2.06
CA PRO A 151 20.00 -0.36 -0.91
C PRO A 151 20.36 1.12 -1.14
N GLY A 152 20.08 1.98 -0.14
CA GLY A 152 20.18 3.44 -0.26
C GLY A 152 18.87 4.13 -0.70
N GLY A 153 17.90 3.35 -1.21
CA GLY A 153 16.64 3.87 -1.75
C GLY A 153 15.67 4.39 -0.69
N VAL A 154 15.76 3.92 0.56
CA VAL A 154 14.94 4.42 1.68
C VAL A 154 15.40 5.83 2.01
N HIS A 155 16.70 6.05 2.21
CA HIS A 155 17.24 7.37 2.49
C HIS A 155 16.95 8.35 1.36
N ALA A 156 17.17 7.95 0.10
CA ALA A 156 16.85 8.78 -1.07
C ALA A 156 15.36 9.18 -1.14
N THR A 157 14.46 8.28 -0.74
CA THR A 157 13.01 8.56 -0.68
C THR A 157 12.69 9.66 0.33
N PHE A 158 13.29 9.62 1.51
CA PHE A 158 13.07 10.65 2.54
C PHE A 158 13.70 12.00 2.19
N GLU A 159 14.91 12.02 1.62
CA GLU A 159 15.54 13.25 1.13
C GLU A 159 14.65 13.93 0.07
N ARG A 160 14.14 13.16 -0.90
CA ARG A 160 13.20 13.68 -1.89
C ARG A 160 11.89 14.17 -1.26
N PHE A 161 11.33 13.41 -0.32
CA PHE A 161 10.10 13.78 0.39
C PHE A 161 10.25 15.13 1.10
N VAL A 162 11.35 15.33 1.83
CA VAL A 162 11.66 16.59 2.53
C VAL A 162 11.87 17.73 1.54
N ALA A 163 12.63 17.50 0.47
CA ALA A 163 12.90 18.50 -0.56
C ALA A 163 11.62 18.99 -1.26
N LEU A 164 10.68 18.08 -1.55
CA LEU A 164 9.41 18.42 -2.21
C LEU A 164 8.43 19.15 -1.31
N LEU A 165 8.37 18.81 -0.01
CA LEU A 165 7.33 19.33 0.89
C LEU A 165 7.76 20.52 1.74
N SER A 166 9.04 20.66 2.08
CA SER A 166 9.52 21.77 2.91
C SER A 166 9.20 23.18 2.38
N PRO A 167 9.10 23.44 1.05
CA PRO A 167 8.70 24.77 0.55
C PRO A 167 7.21 25.09 0.73
N HIS A 168 6.38 24.07 0.97
CA HIS A 168 4.93 24.19 0.91
C HIS A 168 4.22 23.85 2.22
N PHE A 169 4.89 23.16 3.14
CA PHE A 169 4.30 22.67 4.38
C PHE A 169 5.21 22.93 5.58
N GLN A 170 4.59 23.01 6.76
CA GLN A 170 5.33 22.99 8.03
C GLN A 170 5.80 21.56 8.33
N LEU A 171 6.97 21.23 7.79
CA LEU A 171 7.61 19.92 7.92
C LEU A 171 8.66 19.93 9.05
N ARG A 172 8.69 18.88 9.87
CA ARG A 172 9.70 18.64 10.90
C ARG A 172 10.31 17.25 10.74
N VAL A 173 11.62 17.19 10.60
CA VAL A 173 12.39 15.95 10.66
C VAL A 173 12.72 15.67 12.13
N LEU A 174 12.10 14.64 12.71
CA LEU A 174 12.28 14.26 14.11
C LEU A 174 13.46 13.31 14.31
N SER A 175 13.74 12.49 13.30
CA SER A 175 14.87 11.56 13.28
C SER A 175 15.33 11.35 11.83
N ARG A 176 16.63 11.08 11.66
CA ARG A 176 17.30 10.83 10.37
C ARG A 176 18.62 10.06 10.61
N PRO A 177 19.28 9.54 9.55
CA PRO A 177 20.51 8.77 9.68
C PRO A 177 21.55 9.45 10.60
N PRO A 178 22.22 8.68 11.48
CA PRO A 178 22.28 7.21 11.53
C PRO A 178 21.05 6.51 12.17
N ALA A 179 20.07 7.26 12.69
CA ALA A 179 18.79 6.72 13.15
C ALA A 179 17.78 6.59 11.98
N PRO A 180 16.69 5.82 12.12
CA PRO A 180 15.64 5.76 11.10
C PRO A 180 15.01 7.13 10.87
N TRP A 181 14.54 7.38 9.65
CA TRP A 181 13.79 8.60 9.36
C TRP A 181 12.44 8.60 10.09
N VAL A 182 12.10 9.73 10.71
CA VAL A 182 10.75 10.01 11.21
C VAL A 182 10.43 11.45 10.88
N VAL A 183 9.46 11.67 10.00
CA VAL A 183 9.11 13.00 9.48
C VAL A 183 7.65 13.31 9.76
N VAL A 184 7.39 14.50 10.29
CA VAL A 184 6.04 15.02 10.52
C VAL A 184 5.76 16.16 9.53
N VAL A 185 4.57 16.16 8.95
CA VAL A 185 4.08 17.24 8.10
C VAL A 185 2.72 17.70 8.63
N ASP A 186 2.67 18.92 9.16
CA ASP A 186 1.41 19.51 9.59
C ASP A 186 0.62 20.00 8.37
N ASP A 187 -0.72 19.97 8.48
CA ASP A 187 -1.65 20.44 7.44
C ASP A 187 -1.46 19.75 6.07
N PHE A 188 -0.97 18.51 6.08
CA PHE A 188 -0.83 17.68 4.88
C PHE A 188 -2.19 17.36 4.26
N LEU A 189 -3.19 17.07 5.10
CA LEU A 189 -4.57 16.90 4.67
C LEU A 189 -5.35 18.20 4.87
N ARG A 190 -6.18 18.54 3.88
CA ARG A 190 -7.19 19.58 4.01
C ARG A 190 -8.43 19.03 4.73
N GLU A 191 -9.23 19.93 5.30
CA GLU A 191 -10.44 19.53 6.05
C GLU A 191 -11.42 18.66 5.26
N HIS A 192 -11.62 18.92 3.97
CA HIS A 192 -12.48 18.07 3.14
C HIS A 192 -11.89 16.67 2.89
N GLU A 193 -10.56 16.55 2.85
CA GLU A 193 -9.84 15.27 2.70
C GLU A 193 -9.95 14.45 3.99
N VAL A 194 -9.83 15.10 5.16
CA VAL A 194 -10.04 14.46 6.45
C VAL A 194 -11.47 13.93 6.58
N ARG A 195 -12.47 14.74 6.21
CA ARG A 195 -13.88 14.29 6.21
C ARG A 195 -14.10 13.11 5.27
N ALA A 196 -13.56 13.15 4.04
CA ALA A 196 -13.69 12.04 3.10
C ALA A 196 -13.09 10.74 3.65
N LEU A 197 -11.92 10.79 4.30
CA LEU A 197 -11.33 9.61 4.93
C LEU A 197 -12.22 9.03 6.04
N ILE A 198 -12.81 9.88 6.87
CA ILE A 198 -13.71 9.44 7.95
C ILE A 198 -15.03 8.87 7.38
N GLU A 199 -15.68 9.60 6.46
CA GLU A 199 -17.01 9.25 5.93
C GLU A 199 -16.96 8.07 4.97
N LYS A 200 -15.97 8.03 4.07
CA LYS A 200 -15.84 6.98 3.05
C LYS A 200 -15.05 5.79 3.58
N GLY A 201 -13.92 6.05 4.24
CA GLY A 201 -13.02 5.02 4.75
C GLY A 201 -13.45 4.44 6.09
N GLY A 202 -14.17 5.20 6.93
CA GLY A 202 -14.68 4.79 8.25
C GLY A 202 -16.12 4.27 8.23
N HIS A 203 -16.52 3.61 7.16
CA HIS A 203 -17.92 3.26 6.93
C HIS A 203 -18.44 2.05 7.70
N HIS A 204 -17.53 1.16 8.10
CA HIS A 204 -17.86 -0.04 8.86
C HIS A 204 -16.70 -0.38 9.80
N PHE A 205 -16.88 -0.11 11.08
CA PHE A 205 -15.86 -0.31 12.09
C PHE A 205 -16.02 -1.66 12.78
N GLU A 206 -14.99 -2.48 12.70
CA GLU A 206 -14.88 -3.76 13.39
C GLU A 206 -13.75 -3.72 14.42
N ARG A 207 -13.77 -4.65 15.39
CA ARG A 207 -12.71 -4.75 16.38
C ARG A 207 -11.37 -5.00 15.68
N SER A 208 -10.38 -4.16 15.95
CA SER A 208 -9.07 -4.28 15.30
C SER A 208 -8.37 -5.59 15.64
N LEU A 209 -7.75 -6.21 14.64
CA LEU A 209 -6.85 -7.34 14.82
C LEU A 209 -5.41 -6.85 15.11
N ALA A 210 -4.65 -7.60 15.90
CA ALA A 210 -3.21 -7.45 16.04
C ALA A 210 -2.55 -8.70 15.43
N GLY A 211 -1.83 -8.54 14.32
CA GLY A 211 -1.46 -9.68 13.48
C GLY A 211 -2.71 -10.40 12.99
N ASP A 212 -2.83 -11.70 13.28
CA ASP A 212 -3.85 -12.59 12.72
C ASP A 212 -5.13 -12.73 13.58
N GLY A 213 -5.35 -11.91 14.61
CA GLY A 213 -6.53 -12.07 15.49
C GLY A 213 -6.88 -10.91 16.42
N VAL A 214 -8.09 -10.98 17.01
CA VAL A 214 -8.56 -10.03 18.05
C VAL A 214 -7.71 -10.23 19.29
N SER A 215 -7.09 -9.16 19.79
CA SER A 215 -6.09 -9.26 20.85
C SER A 215 -6.30 -8.19 21.94
N ALA A 216 -5.93 -8.51 23.19
CA ALA A 216 -5.82 -7.53 24.27
C ALA A 216 -4.69 -6.50 24.02
N VAL A 217 -3.86 -6.74 23.02
CA VAL A 217 -2.74 -5.88 22.59
C VAL A 217 -3.22 -4.69 21.77
N ARG A 218 -4.38 -4.79 21.10
CA ARG A 218 -4.97 -3.72 20.30
C ARG A 218 -6.46 -3.59 20.59
N THR A 219 -6.85 -2.43 21.08
CA THR A 219 -8.22 -2.21 21.56
C THR A 219 -9.03 -1.22 20.73
N SER A 220 -8.51 -0.78 19.59
CA SER A 220 -9.24 0.07 18.63
C SER A 220 -10.31 -0.67 17.83
N ALA A 221 -11.02 0.08 17.01
CA ALA A 221 -11.75 -0.43 15.85
C ALA A 221 -11.08 0.01 14.53
N THR A 222 -11.18 -0.81 13.49
CA THR A 222 -10.70 -0.51 12.14
C THR A 222 -11.81 -0.57 11.11
N SER A 223 -11.69 0.23 10.07
CA SER A 223 -12.44 0.12 8.82
C SER A 223 -11.46 0.16 7.65
N TRP A 224 -11.77 -0.53 6.55
CA TRP A 224 -10.89 -0.61 5.39
C TRP A 224 -11.56 0.03 4.18
N CYS A 225 -10.83 0.90 3.49
CA CYS A 225 -11.26 1.46 2.21
C CYS A 225 -11.04 0.45 1.07
N ASN A 226 -11.77 -0.66 1.08
CA ASN A 226 -11.66 -1.79 0.14
C ASN A 226 -12.97 -2.05 -0.62
N VAL A 227 -13.82 -1.02 -0.72
CA VAL A 227 -15.14 -1.06 -1.33
C VAL A 227 -15.25 -0.01 -2.44
N PRO A 228 -16.02 -0.27 -3.53
CA PRO A 228 -16.02 0.59 -4.72
C PRO A 228 -16.33 2.06 -4.45
N TYR A 229 -17.23 2.38 -3.53
CA TYR A 229 -17.58 3.77 -3.25
C TYR A 229 -16.48 4.51 -2.46
N CYS A 230 -15.61 3.81 -1.74
CA CYS A 230 -14.48 4.43 -1.05
C CYS A 230 -13.28 4.55 -1.98
N GLU A 231 -12.92 3.48 -2.69
CA GLU A 231 -11.79 3.50 -3.63
C GLU A 231 -12.06 4.33 -4.89
N GLY A 232 -13.33 4.41 -5.29
CA GLY A 232 -13.79 5.23 -6.40
C GLY A 232 -14.00 6.71 -6.05
N ASP A 233 -13.88 7.09 -4.76
CA ASP A 233 -14.07 8.47 -4.34
C ASP A 233 -12.91 9.37 -4.86
N PRO A 234 -13.19 10.47 -5.58
CA PRO A 234 -12.15 11.31 -6.17
C PRO A 234 -11.20 11.92 -5.13
N THR A 235 -11.69 12.25 -3.93
CA THR A 235 -10.87 12.81 -2.86
C THR A 235 -9.92 11.76 -2.29
N ILE A 236 -10.40 10.52 -2.09
CA ILE A 236 -9.55 9.40 -1.68
C ILE A 236 -8.45 9.13 -2.72
N GLN A 237 -8.80 9.12 -4.00
CA GLN A 237 -7.83 8.93 -5.08
C GLN A 237 -6.78 10.05 -5.13
N GLN A 238 -7.18 11.31 -4.93
CA GLN A 238 -6.24 12.44 -4.87
C GLN A 238 -5.27 12.32 -3.69
N ILE A 239 -5.73 11.89 -2.51
CA ILE A 239 -4.86 11.67 -1.35
C ILE A 239 -3.83 10.58 -1.66
N ARG A 240 -4.26 9.45 -2.22
CA ARG A 240 -3.37 8.32 -2.60
C ARG A 240 -2.36 8.75 -3.66
N ALA A 241 -2.79 9.50 -4.68
CA ALA A 241 -1.91 10.03 -5.71
C ALA A 241 -0.89 11.03 -5.16
N ARG A 242 -1.30 11.90 -4.23
CA ARG A 242 -0.38 12.82 -3.54
C ARG A 242 0.67 12.04 -2.74
N ILE A 243 0.26 11.02 -1.98
CA ILE A 243 1.18 10.15 -1.23
C ILE A 243 2.16 9.48 -2.20
N ALA A 244 1.67 8.86 -3.28
CA ALA A 244 2.52 8.22 -4.28
C ALA A 244 3.54 9.18 -4.91
N ASN A 245 3.14 10.42 -5.22
CA ASN A 245 4.02 11.42 -5.79
C ASN A 245 5.14 11.84 -4.82
N VAL A 246 4.81 12.07 -3.54
CA VAL A 246 5.81 12.53 -2.56
C VAL A 246 6.73 11.40 -2.10
N THR A 247 6.22 10.17 -1.99
CA THR A 247 7.01 8.98 -1.61
C THR A 247 7.69 8.31 -2.80
N GLY A 248 7.33 8.66 -4.04
CA GLY A 248 7.85 8.02 -5.25
C GLY A 248 7.45 6.55 -5.37
N VAL A 249 6.55 6.06 -4.52
CA VAL A 249 6.05 4.69 -4.52
C VAL A 249 4.76 4.66 -5.34
N PRO A 250 4.65 3.81 -6.38
CA PRO A 250 3.43 3.73 -7.19
C PRO A 250 2.20 3.38 -6.35
N ILE A 251 1.02 3.87 -6.76
CA ILE A 251 -0.25 3.61 -6.05
C ILE A 251 -0.54 2.11 -5.92
N SER A 252 -0.13 1.30 -6.91
CA SER A 252 -0.35 -0.14 -6.92
C SER A 252 0.45 -0.89 -5.84
N HIS A 253 1.46 -0.26 -5.25
CA HIS A 253 2.22 -0.83 -4.12
C HIS A 253 1.56 -0.54 -2.76
N GLY A 254 0.50 0.26 -2.72
CA GLY A 254 -0.19 0.63 -1.49
C GLY A 254 -1.30 -0.34 -1.12
N GLU A 255 -1.41 -0.66 0.17
CA GLU A 255 -2.59 -1.33 0.72
C GLU A 255 -3.84 -0.43 0.64
N HIS A 256 -5.02 -1.03 0.84
CA HIS A 256 -6.23 -0.27 1.10
C HIS A 256 -6.03 0.62 2.34
N VAL A 257 -6.54 1.85 2.29
CA VAL A 257 -6.43 2.77 3.43
C VAL A 257 -7.18 2.18 4.63
N GLN A 258 -6.49 2.01 5.75
CA GLN A 258 -7.09 1.52 6.99
C GLN A 258 -7.42 2.70 7.89
N VAL A 259 -8.70 2.96 8.13
CA VAL A 259 -9.18 3.97 9.07
C VAL A 259 -9.30 3.37 10.47
N LEU A 260 -8.86 4.10 11.47
CA LEU A 260 -8.74 3.67 12.86
C LEU A 260 -9.57 4.56 13.76
N ARG A 261 -10.24 3.97 14.75
CA ARG A 261 -10.92 4.67 15.84
C ARG A 261 -10.47 4.14 17.19
N TYR A 262 -10.04 5.04 18.07
CA TYR A 262 -9.75 4.77 19.47
C TYR A 262 -10.62 5.65 20.36
N GLU A 263 -11.42 5.01 21.20
CA GLU A 263 -12.16 5.65 22.29
C GLU A 263 -11.24 5.84 23.52
N VAL A 264 -11.73 6.58 24.51
CA VAL A 264 -11.04 6.74 25.81
C VAL A 264 -10.65 5.37 26.39
N GLY A 265 -9.40 5.27 26.83
CA GLY A 265 -8.78 4.05 27.35
C GLY A 265 -8.28 3.06 26.29
N GLN A 266 -8.62 3.23 25.01
CA GLN A 266 -8.14 2.34 23.94
C GLN A 266 -6.72 2.69 23.49
N PHE A 267 -5.98 1.67 23.09
CA PHE A 267 -4.56 1.74 22.73
C PHE A 267 -4.20 0.68 21.68
N TYR A 268 -2.96 0.75 21.20
CA TYR A 268 -2.30 -0.36 20.53
C TYR A 268 -0.90 -0.45 21.09
N LYS A 269 -0.57 -1.56 21.77
CA LYS A 269 0.76 -1.77 22.33
C LYS A 269 1.84 -1.78 21.25
N GLU A 270 3.08 -1.73 21.71
CA GLU A 270 4.26 -1.79 20.88
C GLU A 270 4.20 -2.92 19.84
N HIS A 271 4.41 -2.54 18.58
CA HIS A 271 4.41 -3.44 17.43
C HIS A 271 5.31 -2.88 16.33
N HIS A 272 5.47 -3.69 15.28
CA HIS A 272 6.16 -3.31 14.06
C HIS A 272 5.18 -3.37 12.88
N ASP A 273 5.24 -2.40 11.97
CA ASP A 273 4.32 -2.35 10.83
C ASP A 273 4.67 -3.37 9.76
N GLN A 274 5.95 -3.67 9.59
CA GLN A 274 6.36 -4.70 8.66
C GLN A 274 5.94 -6.09 9.15
N ASN A 275 4.95 -6.66 8.45
CA ASN A 275 4.33 -7.96 8.69
C ASN A 275 4.46 -8.92 7.49
N ALA A 276 4.98 -8.45 6.35
CA ALA A 276 5.03 -9.23 5.12
C ALA A 276 6.31 -10.04 5.03
N LEU A 277 6.24 -11.32 4.64
CA LEU A 277 7.46 -12.08 4.41
C LEU A 277 8.25 -11.45 3.26
N PRO A 278 9.60 -11.45 3.30
CA PRO A 278 10.41 -10.93 2.20
C PRO A 278 10.03 -11.54 0.84
N HIS A 279 9.61 -12.81 0.86
CA HIS A 279 9.24 -13.63 -0.31
C HIS A 279 7.74 -13.59 -0.66
N SER A 280 6.94 -12.79 0.06
CA SER A 280 5.51 -12.62 -0.25
C SER A 280 5.31 -11.99 -1.64
N PRO A 281 4.13 -12.13 -2.26
CA PRO A 281 3.84 -11.62 -3.61
C PRO A 281 4.09 -10.10 -3.74
N TRP A 282 3.85 -9.35 -2.68
CA TRP A 282 4.05 -7.90 -2.60
C TRP A 282 5.32 -7.48 -1.83
N GLY A 283 5.99 -8.42 -1.17
CA GLY A 283 7.20 -8.16 -0.39
C GLY A 283 6.98 -7.27 0.84
N PRO A 284 8.08 -6.82 1.47
CA PRO A 284 8.00 -6.09 2.73
C PRO A 284 7.22 -4.78 2.59
N ARG A 285 6.53 -4.37 3.66
CA ARG A 285 6.13 -2.97 3.82
C ARG A 285 7.39 -2.14 3.98
N LEU A 286 7.61 -1.22 3.06
CA LEU A 286 8.73 -0.28 3.07
C LEU A 286 8.47 0.87 4.03
N PHE A 287 7.28 1.43 3.95
CA PHE A 287 6.94 2.68 4.64
C PHE A 287 5.53 2.64 5.21
N THR A 288 5.35 3.41 6.28
CA THR A 288 4.05 3.76 6.82
C THR A 288 3.84 5.26 6.66
N PHE A 289 2.74 5.61 5.98
CA PHE A 289 2.23 6.97 5.90
C PHE A 289 0.99 7.08 6.78
N PHE A 290 1.16 7.60 7.98
CA PHE A 290 0.13 7.71 9.00
C PHE A 290 -0.52 9.08 8.98
N LEU A 291 -1.84 9.13 8.96
CA LEU A 291 -2.63 10.35 8.86
C LEU A 291 -3.46 10.52 10.12
N TYR A 292 -3.32 11.64 10.82
CA TYR A 292 -4.16 11.97 11.96
C TYR A 292 -5.43 12.67 11.45
N LEU A 293 -6.59 12.10 11.80
CA LEU A 293 -7.90 12.56 11.33
C LEU A 293 -8.69 13.31 12.41
N SER A 294 -8.21 13.35 13.65
CA SER A 294 -8.77 14.17 14.71
C SER A 294 -7.67 14.80 15.56
N ASP A 295 -8.01 15.92 16.19
CA ASP A 295 -7.32 16.37 17.39
C ASP A 295 -7.75 15.49 18.56
N VAL A 296 -6.85 15.27 19.50
CA VAL A 296 -7.09 14.45 20.69
C VAL A 296 -6.74 15.29 21.90
N ASP A 297 -7.70 15.46 22.81
CA ASP A 297 -7.56 16.37 23.95
C ASP A 297 -6.42 15.95 24.88
N GLU A 298 -6.30 14.65 25.17
CA GLU A 298 -5.22 14.11 25.98
C GLU A 298 -4.90 12.64 25.61
N GLY A 299 -3.61 12.30 25.56
CA GLY A 299 -3.13 10.96 25.21
C GLY A 299 -3.14 10.68 23.70
N GLY A 300 -3.28 9.42 23.30
CA GLY A 300 -3.41 9.03 21.89
C GLY A 300 -2.15 9.21 21.03
N GLY A 301 -1.01 9.61 21.60
CA GLY A 301 0.26 9.79 20.89
C GLY A 301 0.75 8.54 20.18
N THR A 302 1.44 8.71 19.06
CA THR A 302 2.23 7.63 18.45
C THR A 302 3.63 7.69 19.02
N ARG A 303 4.03 6.69 19.81
CA ARG A 303 5.32 6.65 20.50
C ARG A 303 6.25 5.64 19.84
N PHE A 304 7.40 6.09 19.38
CA PHE A 304 8.51 5.24 18.94
C PHE A 304 9.39 4.96 20.16
N THR A 305 9.24 3.76 20.71
CA THR A 305 9.79 3.37 22.02
C THR A 305 11.31 3.36 22.03
N LEU A 306 11.93 2.89 20.95
CA LEU A 306 13.40 2.82 20.83
C LEU A 306 14.06 4.12 20.35
N LEU A 307 13.28 5.09 19.89
CA LEU A 307 13.77 6.43 19.50
C LEU A 307 13.53 7.47 20.59
N ASN A 308 12.77 7.14 21.64
CA ASN A 308 12.32 8.08 22.66
C ASN A 308 11.59 9.30 22.05
N LEU A 309 10.77 9.05 21.03
CA LEU A 309 10.01 10.07 20.31
C LEU A 309 8.52 9.80 20.47
N THR A 310 7.74 10.85 20.73
CA THR A 310 6.27 10.77 20.73
C THR A 310 5.70 11.87 19.85
N VAL A 311 4.82 11.48 18.94
CA VAL A 311 4.10 12.39 18.04
C VAL A 311 2.66 12.49 18.50
N THR A 312 2.25 13.70 18.88
CA THR A 312 0.89 13.98 19.31
C THR A 312 -0.07 14.00 18.11
N PRO A 313 -1.30 13.51 18.26
CA PRO A 313 -2.33 13.67 17.23
C PRO A 313 -2.61 15.14 17.00
N LYS A 314 -2.68 15.54 15.74
CA LYS A 314 -3.18 16.83 15.30
C LYS A 314 -3.94 16.60 14.01
N ARG A 315 -5.18 17.07 13.92
CA ARG A 315 -6.01 16.87 12.74
C ARG A 315 -5.29 17.38 11.48
N GLY A 316 -5.29 16.55 10.44
CA GLY A 316 -4.66 16.86 9.16
C GLY A 316 -3.14 16.66 9.09
N ARG A 317 -2.49 16.30 10.20
CA ARG A 317 -1.06 15.96 10.25
C ARG A 317 -0.79 14.61 9.59
N ALA A 318 0.32 14.52 8.87
CA ALA A 318 0.93 13.28 8.43
C ALA A 318 2.20 12.96 9.24
N LEU A 319 2.46 11.67 9.45
CA LEU A 319 3.66 11.11 10.02
C LEU A 319 4.18 10.01 9.09
N PHE A 320 5.46 10.07 8.72
CA PHE A 320 6.06 9.19 7.72
C PHE A 320 7.37 8.58 8.24
N TRP A 321 7.49 7.25 8.19
CA TRP A 321 8.68 6.50 8.62
C TRP A 321 8.86 5.21 7.81
N PRO A 322 10.10 4.67 7.70
CA PRO A 322 10.35 3.38 7.08
C PRO A 322 10.13 2.22 8.06
N SER A 323 9.84 1.04 7.54
CA SER A 323 9.80 -0.21 8.30
C SER A 323 11.02 -1.11 8.02
N VAL A 324 11.87 -0.75 7.05
CA VAL A 324 13.02 -1.54 6.61
C VAL A 324 14.32 -0.74 6.73
N LEU A 325 15.44 -1.44 6.79
CA LEU A 325 16.77 -0.84 6.80
C LEU A 325 17.09 -0.26 5.42
N ASP A 326 17.82 0.84 5.37
CA ASP A 326 18.23 1.45 4.09
C ASP A 326 19.21 0.56 3.33
N GLU A 327 20.06 -0.17 4.05
CA GLU A 327 20.97 -1.18 3.49
C GLU A 327 20.30 -2.52 3.11
N ASP A 328 19.03 -2.75 3.52
CA ASP A 328 18.26 -3.95 3.19
C ASP A 328 16.75 -3.65 3.05
N PRO A 329 16.34 -2.95 1.97
CA PRO A 329 14.93 -2.62 1.74
C PRO A 329 14.05 -3.84 1.48
N SER A 330 14.66 -4.95 1.05
CA SER A 330 13.99 -6.25 0.86
C SER A 330 13.69 -6.96 2.18
N ALA A 331 14.21 -6.46 3.30
CA ALA A 331 14.08 -7.04 4.64
C ALA A 331 14.47 -8.52 4.69
N LEU A 332 15.42 -8.95 3.85
CA LEU A 332 15.84 -10.35 3.79
C LEU A 332 16.48 -10.80 5.10
N ARG A 333 17.19 -9.90 5.78
CA ARG A 333 17.79 -10.17 7.08
C ARG A 333 16.82 -9.84 8.21
N ARG A 334 16.28 -8.62 8.21
CA ARG A 334 15.32 -8.14 9.22
C ARG A 334 14.68 -6.82 8.82
N ALA A 335 13.54 -6.53 9.44
CA ALA A 335 12.95 -5.20 9.49
C ALA A 335 13.78 -4.25 10.39
N ASP A 336 13.54 -2.93 10.27
CA ASP A 336 14.21 -1.95 11.14
C ASP A 336 13.49 -1.79 12.48
N MET A 337 13.86 -2.68 13.41
CA MET A 337 13.28 -2.74 14.77
C MET A 337 13.36 -1.43 15.54
N ARG A 338 14.22 -0.48 15.15
CA ARG A 338 14.27 0.85 15.80
C ARG A 338 12.98 1.65 15.60
N THR A 339 12.14 1.25 14.64
CA THR A 339 10.82 1.86 14.37
C THR A 339 9.66 1.15 15.07
N MET A 340 9.94 0.27 16.04
CA MET A 340 8.92 -0.23 16.98
C MET A 340 8.16 0.94 17.60
N HIS A 341 6.84 0.84 17.55
CA HIS A 341 5.98 1.94 17.96
C HIS A 341 4.65 1.45 18.53
N GLU A 342 3.99 2.33 19.25
CA GLU A 342 2.69 2.08 19.86
C GLU A 342 1.76 3.28 19.65
N SER A 343 0.44 3.03 19.74
CA SER A 343 -0.53 4.08 20.00
C SER A 343 -0.79 4.12 21.50
N MET A 344 -0.33 5.17 22.16
CA MET A 344 -0.61 5.45 23.56
C MET A 344 -2.12 5.51 23.79
N SER A 345 -2.54 5.20 25.02
CA SER A 345 -3.95 5.27 25.42
C SER A 345 -4.52 6.66 25.20
N VAL A 346 -5.74 6.74 24.67
CA VAL A 346 -6.52 7.99 24.68
C VAL A 346 -6.99 8.26 26.10
N VAL A 347 -6.69 9.44 26.63
CA VAL A 347 -7.11 9.85 27.99
C VAL A 347 -8.35 10.73 27.92
N ALA A 348 -8.42 11.64 26.96
CA ALA A 348 -9.57 12.48 26.69
C ALA A 348 -9.77 12.72 25.18
N GLY A 349 -11.01 12.87 24.76
CA GLY A 349 -11.40 12.99 23.35
C GLY A 349 -11.49 11.64 22.62
N GLN A 350 -11.36 11.66 21.29
CA GLN A 350 -11.39 10.49 20.42
C GLN A 350 -10.29 10.59 19.37
N LYS A 351 -9.53 9.51 19.17
CA LYS A 351 -8.51 9.45 18.12
C LYS A 351 -9.07 8.76 16.88
N LEU A 352 -9.12 9.50 15.78
CA LEU A 352 -9.30 8.98 14.43
C LEU A 352 -7.99 9.12 13.67
N ALA A 353 -7.62 8.08 12.93
CA ALA A 353 -6.40 8.06 12.13
C ALA A 353 -6.56 7.19 10.89
N ALA A 354 -5.63 7.26 9.94
CA ALA A 354 -5.55 6.32 8.83
C ALA A 354 -4.11 5.85 8.57
N ASN A 355 -3.96 4.56 8.32
CA ASN A 355 -2.72 3.96 7.82
C ASN A 355 -2.78 3.86 6.29
N VAL A 356 -1.66 4.22 5.66
CA VAL A 356 -1.34 3.84 4.28
C VAL A 356 0.02 3.15 4.30
N TRP A 357 0.01 1.83 4.14
CA TRP A 357 1.22 1.02 4.04
C TRP A 357 1.63 0.86 2.58
N LEU A 358 2.93 0.97 2.33
CA LEU A 358 3.52 0.97 0.99
C LEU A 358 4.53 -0.18 0.87
N HIS A 359 4.40 -1.01 -0.16
CA HIS A 359 5.20 -2.22 -0.35
C HIS A 359 6.33 -2.07 -1.37
N GLN A 360 7.30 -3.00 -1.29
CA GLN A 360 8.42 -3.11 -2.22
C GLN A 360 7.99 -3.53 -3.64
N TYR A 361 6.86 -4.24 -3.78
CA TYR A 361 6.31 -4.71 -5.05
C TYR A 361 4.81 -4.38 -5.17
N ASP A 362 4.25 -4.65 -6.35
CA ASP A 362 2.85 -4.39 -6.66
C ASP A 362 1.91 -5.21 -5.76
N PHE A 363 1.25 -4.51 -4.84
CA PHE A 363 0.32 -5.07 -3.86
C PHE A 363 -1.05 -5.29 -4.48
N GLN A 364 -1.58 -4.31 -5.21
CA GLN A 364 -2.95 -4.32 -5.69
C GLN A 364 -3.20 -5.40 -6.74
N THR A 365 -2.26 -5.61 -7.65
CA THR A 365 -2.37 -6.63 -8.69
C THR A 365 -2.33 -8.03 -8.06
N ALA A 366 -1.42 -8.26 -7.11
CA ALA A 366 -1.33 -9.51 -6.38
C ALA A 366 -2.59 -9.77 -5.53
N LEU A 367 -3.08 -8.76 -4.80
CA LEU A 367 -4.31 -8.88 -4.02
C LEU A 367 -5.53 -9.16 -4.93
N ALA A 368 -5.65 -8.48 -6.07
CA ALA A 368 -6.71 -8.72 -7.04
C ALA A 368 -6.66 -10.13 -7.66
N ALA A 369 -5.47 -10.73 -7.73
CA ALA A 369 -5.27 -12.13 -8.12
C ALA A 369 -5.61 -13.14 -7.02
N GLY A 370 -6.02 -12.67 -5.82
CA GLY A 370 -6.39 -13.51 -4.68
C GLY A 370 -5.21 -13.98 -3.83
N CYS A 371 -4.06 -13.34 -3.96
CA CYS A 371 -2.84 -13.71 -3.23
C CYS A 371 -2.90 -13.29 -1.77
N LYS A 372 -2.22 -14.07 -0.93
CA LYS A 372 -2.02 -13.83 0.50
C LYS A 372 -0.55 -13.59 0.83
N ASN A 373 -0.29 -13.17 2.07
CA ASN A 373 1.06 -12.89 2.54
C ASN A 373 1.92 -14.16 2.64
N GLU A 374 1.29 -15.26 3.05
CA GLU A 374 1.89 -16.59 3.16
C GLU A 374 1.95 -17.36 1.83
N ASP A 375 1.34 -16.85 0.77
CA ASP A 375 1.45 -17.42 -0.58
C ASP A 375 2.88 -17.14 -1.08
N ALA A 376 3.81 -17.93 -0.54
CA ALA A 376 5.20 -17.86 -0.88
C ALA A 376 5.36 -18.12 -2.38
N ALA A 377 6.19 -17.30 -3.00
CA ALA A 377 6.99 -17.72 -4.12
C ALA A 377 7.80 -18.95 -3.70
N LEU A 378 7.21 -20.14 -3.84
CA LEU A 378 7.88 -21.45 -3.74
C LEU A 378 8.80 -21.61 -4.96
N CYS A 379 9.83 -20.77 -5.05
CA CYS A 379 10.97 -21.05 -5.89
C CYS A 379 12.10 -21.48 -4.97
N GLY A 380 12.59 -22.70 -5.17
CA GLY A 380 13.77 -23.25 -4.50
C GLY A 380 15.04 -22.41 -4.67
N ASP A 381 15.01 -21.39 -5.55
CA ASP A 381 16.15 -20.51 -5.84
C ASP A 381 16.06 -19.13 -5.15
N CYS A 382 15.02 -18.85 -4.37
CA CYS A 382 14.89 -17.56 -3.65
C CYS A 382 15.29 -17.62 -2.17
N LEU A 383 15.52 -18.82 -1.63
CA LEU A 383 16.23 -18.97 -0.36
C LEU A 383 17.73 -18.89 -0.65
N PRO A 384 18.53 -18.13 0.12
CA PRO A 384 19.98 -18.28 0.04
C PRO A 384 20.27 -19.75 0.30
N GLN A 385 20.87 -20.43 -0.69
CA GLN A 385 21.37 -21.79 -0.49
C GLN A 385 22.23 -21.74 0.77
N SER A 386 21.79 -22.40 1.83
CA SER A 386 22.68 -22.68 2.96
C SER A 386 23.83 -23.46 2.35
N ASN A 387 25.01 -22.84 2.26
CA ASN A 387 26.22 -23.52 1.83
C ASN A 387 26.48 -24.66 2.83
N SER A 388 25.94 -25.84 2.54
CA SER A 388 26.36 -27.10 3.14
C SER A 388 27.65 -27.53 2.46
N HIS A 389 28.71 -26.74 2.63
CA HIS A 389 30.06 -27.10 2.27
C HIS A 389 31.01 -26.44 3.26
N ASP A 390 31.01 -26.94 4.50
CA ASP A 390 32.28 -27.19 5.18
C ASP A 390 32.08 -28.18 6.34
N SER A 391 32.25 -29.47 6.05
CA SER A 391 32.44 -30.48 7.09
C SER A 391 33.51 -31.46 6.66
N THR A 392 34.70 -30.92 6.41
CA THR A 392 35.94 -31.70 6.42
C THR A 392 37.03 -30.93 7.16
N HIS A 393 36.85 -30.76 8.47
CA HIS A 393 37.99 -30.64 9.37
C HIS A 393 37.97 -31.78 10.38
N SER A 394 38.77 -32.80 10.06
CA SER A 394 39.26 -33.79 11.00
C SER A 394 40.09 -33.08 12.07
N HIS A 395 39.54 -32.97 13.28
CA HIS A 395 40.35 -32.84 14.48
C HIS A 395 40.22 -34.12 15.29
N THR A 396 41.16 -35.01 15.04
CA THR A 396 41.58 -36.07 15.95
C THR A 396 42.05 -35.39 17.24
N THR A 397 41.34 -35.58 18.34
CA THR A 397 41.88 -35.27 19.67
C THR A 397 41.72 -36.51 20.54
N THR A 398 42.81 -37.27 20.58
CA THR A 398 43.06 -38.37 21.51
C THR A 398 43.03 -37.85 22.95
N HIS A 399 42.06 -38.31 23.74
CA HIS A 399 42.10 -38.20 25.20
C HIS A 399 42.94 -39.34 25.77
N THR A 400 44.17 -39.04 26.19
CA THR A 400 44.95 -39.90 27.08
C THR A 400 44.74 -39.47 28.52
N HIS A 401 44.13 -40.36 29.31
CA HIS A 401 44.17 -40.36 30.76
C HIS A 401 45.60 -40.58 31.25
N THR A 402 46.09 -39.72 32.14
CA THR A 402 47.17 -40.09 33.06
C THR A 402 46.91 -39.53 34.44
N THR A 403 46.87 -40.46 35.39
CA THR A 403 46.72 -40.31 36.83
C THR A 403 48.03 -39.89 37.52
N ALA A 404 47.86 -39.01 38.52
CA ALA A 404 48.47 -39.01 39.86
C ALA A 404 49.98 -38.72 40.08
N ARG A 405 50.17 -37.81 41.07
CA ARG A 405 51.25 -37.69 42.09
C ARG A 405 52.67 -37.49 41.56
N THR A 406 53.48 -36.57 42.09
CA THR A 406 53.73 -36.09 43.47
C THR A 406 54.24 -34.66 43.45
#